data_AF-A0AB39XX69-F1
#
_entry.id   AF-A0AB39XX69-F1
#
_cell.length_a   1.000
_cell.length_b   1.000
_cell.length_c   1.000
_cell.angle_alpha   90.00
_cell.angle_beta   90.00
_cell.angle_gamma   90.00
#
_symmetry.space_group_name_H-M   'P 1'
#
loop_
_entity.id
_entity.type
_entity.pdbx_description
1 polymer ?
#
loop_
_entity_poly.entity_id
_entity_poly.type
_entity_poly.pdbx_seq_one_letter_code
_entity_poly.pdbx_strand_id
1 'polypeptide(L)'
;MIVELRQYTLHPGARDTLIALFEREFVTGQEAAGVTVGGRFRDLDDPDRFVWLRAFPDMGRRERSLRAFYEGPVWQEHRDRANATMADSDDVLLLRGPGFAARAGAGPVTVTICHPADPSFEGHFERSLRPRLAAAGSPPTAVHRTEHAPNTFPALPVRTGEDVLLWFTAGEAPLLPDLSAHLTRPPQHLRLAPVG
;
A
#
# COMPACT_ATOMS: atom_id res chain seq x y z
N MET A 1 -4.45 13.09 2.21
CA MET A 1 -3.00 12.86 2.21
C MET A 1 -2.64 12.08 0.96
N ILE A 2 -1.41 12.18 0.50
CA ILE A 2 -0.85 11.28 -0.51
C ILE A 2 -0.41 10.01 0.19
N VAL A 3 -0.69 8.86 -0.42
CA VAL A 3 -0.37 7.54 0.11
C VAL A 3 0.27 6.74 -1.00
N GLU A 4 1.33 6.00 -0.68
CA GLU A 4 1.85 4.96 -1.55
C GLU A 4 1.52 3.60 -0.94
N LEU A 5 0.84 2.75 -1.69
CA LEU A 5 0.79 1.31 -1.42
C LEU A 5 1.88 0.66 -2.27
N ARG A 6 2.90 0.11 -1.61
CA ARG A 6 4.08 -0.47 -2.24
C ARG A 6 4.05 -1.98 -2.08
N GLN A 7 4.26 -2.69 -3.17
CA GLN A 7 4.23 -4.16 -3.23
C GLN A 7 5.57 -4.63 -3.79
N TYR A 8 6.46 -5.13 -2.93
CA TYR A 8 7.77 -5.58 -3.39
C TYR A 8 7.73 -7.07 -3.72
N THR A 9 8.31 -7.42 -4.87
CA THR A 9 8.64 -8.80 -5.22
C THR A 9 10.05 -9.08 -4.76
N LEU A 10 10.22 -10.09 -3.93
CA LEU A 10 11.48 -10.44 -3.29
C LEU A 10 12.06 -11.72 -3.89
N HIS A 11 13.34 -11.93 -3.65
CA HIS A 11 13.94 -13.23 -3.92
C HIS A 11 13.43 -14.29 -2.93
N PRO A 12 13.36 -15.57 -3.34
CA PRO A 12 12.90 -16.65 -2.47
C PRO A 12 13.58 -16.66 -1.10
N GLY A 13 12.77 -16.59 -0.04
CA GLY A 13 13.25 -16.63 1.35
C GLY A 13 13.88 -15.32 1.87
N ALA A 14 13.93 -14.26 1.06
CA ALA A 14 14.53 -12.99 1.46
C ALA A 14 13.57 -12.08 2.27
N ARG A 15 12.27 -12.41 2.30
CA ARG A 15 11.22 -11.56 2.90
C ARG A 15 11.48 -11.14 4.34
N ASP A 16 11.74 -12.10 5.22
CA ASP A 16 11.95 -11.77 6.64
C ASP A 16 13.27 -11.03 6.88
N THR A 17 14.27 -11.24 6.01
CA THR A 17 15.52 -10.48 6.05
C THR A 17 15.28 -9.01 5.70
N LEU A 18 14.51 -8.73 4.64
CA LEU A 18 14.14 -7.37 4.30
C LEU A 18 13.29 -6.72 5.39
N ILE A 19 12.28 -7.42 5.91
CA ILE A 19 11.41 -6.90 6.99
C ILE A 19 12.26 -6.54 8.21
N ALA A 20 13.16 -7.41 8.65
CA ALA A 20 14.01 -7.13 9.81
C ALA A 20 14.94 -5.94 9.59
N LEU A 21 15.50 -5.76 8.39
CA LEU A 21 16.27 -4.58 8.03
C LEU A 21 15.39 -3.32 8.00
N PHE A 22 14.22 -3.41 7.39
CA PHE A 22 13.28 -2.32 7.21
C PHE A 22 12.82 -1.77 8.56
N GLU A 23 12.34 -2.64 9.46
CA GLU A 23 11.88 -2.25 10.80
C GLU A 23 12.98 -1.57 11.61
N ARG A 24 14.19 -2.11 11.57
CA ARG A 24 15.31 -1.61 12.38
C ARG A 24 15.87 -0.29 11.89
N GLU A 25 16.08 -0.17 10.57
CA GLU A 25 16.85 0.96 10.01
C GLU A 25 15.97 1.97 9.28
N PHE A 26 14.97 1.50 8.52
CA PHE A 26 14.24 2.36 7.57
C PHE A 26 13.01 3.02 8.13
N VAL A 27 12.38 2.46 9.18
CA VAL A 27 11.20 3.08 9.80
C VAL A 27 11.57 4.43 10.39
N THR A 28 12.47 4.44 11.38
CA THR A 28 12.89 5.68 12.05
C THR A 28 13.57 6.66 11.08
N GLY A 29 14.36 6.15 10.12
CA GLY A 29 14.98 6.99 9.10
C GLY A 29 13.97 7.70 8.19
N GLN A 30 12.92 7.01 7.76
CA GLN A 30 11.84 7.62 6.97
C GLN A 30 11.01 8.60 7.81
N GLU A 31 10.68 8.25 9.05
CA GLU A 31 9.95 9.15 9.97
C GLU A 31 10.72 10.44 10.26
N ALA A 32 12.04 10.35 10.47
CA ALA A 32 12.91 11.50 10.62
C ALA A 32 12.94 12.40 9.37
N ALA A 33 12.74 11.83 8.18
CA ALA A 33 12.58 12.56 6.92
C ALA A 33 11.15 13.12 6.71
N GLY A 34 10.24 12.95 7.68
CA GLY A 34 8.87 13.43 7.64
C GLY A 34 7.89 12.52 6.88
N VAL A 35 8.27 11.28 6.61
CA VAL A 35 7.38 10.26 6.03
C VAL A 35 6.53 9.65 7.14
N THR A 36 5.23 9.55 6.95
CA THR A 36 4.40 8.70 7.82
C THR A 36 4.49 7.27 7.33
N VAL A 37 5.24 6.42 8.05
CA VAL A 37 5.30 4.98 7.74
C VAL A 37 4.01 4.33 8.26
N GLY A 38 3.25 3.72 7.34
CA GLY A 38 2.00 3.05 7.64
C GLY A 38 2.19 1.57 7.97
N GLY A 39 1.15 0.79 7.69
CA GLY A 39 1.19 -0.66 7.86
C GLY A 39 2.24 -1.30 6.96
N ARG A 40 2.89 -2.33 7.48
CA ARG A 40 3.86 -3.18 6.79
C ARG A 40 3.40 -4.62 7.00
N PHE A 41 3.50 -5.44 5.97
CA PHE A 41 2.77 -6.70 5.94
C PHE A 41 3.54 -7.80 5.22
N ARG A 42 3.38 -9.02 5.73
CA ARG A 42 3.58 -10.24 4.95
C ARG A 42 2.31 -10.49 4.15
N ASP A 43 2.45 -10.79 2.87
CA ASP A 43 1.36 -11.39 2.11
C ASP A 43 1.20 -12.87 2.53
N LEU A 44 -0.01 -13.28 2.87
CA LEU A 44 -0.34 -14.63 3.31
C LEU A 44 -0.42 -15.62 2.15
N ASP A 45 -0.69 -15.13 0.95
CA ASP A 45 -0.84 -15.95 -0.25
C ASP A 45 0.43 -15.92 -1.13
N ASP A 46 1.39 -15.04 -0.84
CA ASP A 46 2.66 -14.91 -1.56
C ASP A 46 3.87 -14.77 -0.58
N PRO A 47 4.68 -15.83 -0.40
CA PRO A 47 5.79 -15.83 0.56
C PRO A 47 6.92 -14.86 0.17
N ASP A 48 6.99 -14.46 -1.09
CA ASP A 48 8.05 -13.59 -1.63
C ASP A 48 7.57 -12.15 -1.82
N ARG A 49 6.44 -11.78 -1.21
CA ARG A 49 5.89 -10.42 -1.27
C ARG A 49 5.94 -9.70 0.08
N PHE A 50 6.43 -8.46 0.03
CA PHE A 50 6.37 -7.51 1.15
C PHE A 50 5.53 -6.30 0.74
N VAL A 51 4.42 -6.08 1.45
CA VAL A 51 3.49 -4.98 1.17
C VAL A 51 3.57 -3.95 2.28
N TRP A 52 3.68 -2.68 1.95
CA TRP A 52 3.72 -1.62 2.95
C TRP A 52 3.15 -0.30 2.44
N LEU A 53 2.79 0.56 3.40
CA LEU A 53 2.29 1.89 3.11
C LEU A 53 3.22 2.96 3.65
N ARG A 54 3.25 4.09 2.94
CA ARG A 54 3.67 5.36 3.50
C ARG A 54 2.77 6.48 3.05
N ALA A 55 2.69 7.53 3.85
CA ALA A 55 1.87 8.69 3.57
C ALA A 55 2.66 9.99 3.70
N PHE A 56 2.19 10.99 2.96
CA PHE A 56 2.72 12.34 2.92
C PHE A 56 1.55 13.33 2.94
N PRO A 57 1.73 14.54 3.51
CA PRO A 57 0.67 15.56 3.48
C PRO A 57 0.21 15.89 2.05
N ASP A 58 1.16 16.07 1.14
CA ASP A 58 0.96 16.48 -0.25
C ASP A 58 2.12 16.01 -1.16
N MET A 59 2.00 16.20 -2.47
CA MET A 59 3.02 15.79 -3.46
C MET A 59 4.37 16.52 -3.33
N GLY A 60 4.37 17.76 -2.84
CA GLY A 60 5.61 18.52 -2.60
C GLY A 60 6.34 18.04 -1.34
N ARG A 61 5.59 17.70 -0.29
CA ARG A 61 6.12 17.04 0.92
C ARG A 61 6.65 15.65 0.58
N ARG A 62 5.93 14.91 -0.26
CA ARG A 62 6.40 13.63 -0.81
C ARG A 62 7.79 13.78 -1.43
N GLU A 63 7.96 14.66 -2.41
CA GLU A 63 9.27 14.82 -3.07
C GLU A 63 10.39 15.15 -2.08
N ARG A 64 10.18 16.13 -1.19
CA ARG A 64 11.20 16.55 -0.21
C ARG A 64 11.58 15.42 0.75
N SER A 65 10.60 14.70 1.28
CA SER A 65 10.84 13.59 2.22
C SER A 65 11.52 12.41 1.54
N LEU A 66 11.12 12.08 0.31
CA LEU A 66 11.81 11.05 -0.48
C LEU A 66 13.26 11.43 -0.74
N ARG A 67 13.51 12.66 -1.19
CA ARG A 67 14.86 13.17 -1.40
C ARG A 67 15.71 13.06 -0.14
N ALA A 68 15.20 13.58 0.98
CA ALA A 68 15.90 13.56 2.26
C ALA A 68 16.25 12.13 2.73
N PHE A 69 15.34 11.17 2.54
CA PHE A 69 15.59 9.79 2.93
C PHE A 69 16.57 9.07 1.99
N TYR A 70 16.32 9.08 0.68
CA TYR A 70 17.09 8.32 -0.30
C TYR A 70 18.47 8.92 -0.60
N GLU A 71 18.65 10.23 -0.45
CA GLU A 71 19.97 10.88 -0.53
C GLU A 71 20.66 10.92 0.85
N GLY A 72 19.95 10.52 1.91
CA GLY A 72 20.43 10.55 3.29
C GLY A 72 21.28 9.33 3.70
N PRO A 73 22.03 9.43 4.82
CA PRO A 73 23.03 8.43 5.21
C PRO A 73 22.42 7.06 5.50
N VAL A 74 21.23 7.00 6.11
CA VAL A 74 20.55 5.74 6.47
C VAL A 74 20.28 4.88 5.24
N TRP A 75 19.77 5.46 4.14
CA TRP A 75 19.58 4.71 2.91
C TRP A 75 20.94 4.34 2.29
N GLN A 76 21.88 5.29 2.20
CA GLN A 76 23.18 5.03 1.57
C GLN A 76 23.96 3.90 2.27
N GLU A 77 23.86 3.79 3.59
CA GLU A 77 24.51 2.75 4.38
C GLU A 77 23.91 1.35 4.15
N HIS A 78 22.60 1.25 3.94
CA HIS A 78 21.89 -0.02 3.94
C HIS A 78 21.27 -0.44 2.60
N ARG A 79 21.29 0.44 1.58
CA ARG A 79 20.65 0.20 0.28
C ARG A 79 21.13 -1.08 -0.39
N ASP A 80 22.41 -1.41 -0.31
CA ASP A 80 22.95 -2.58 -1.01
C ASP A 80 22.38 -3.88 -0.41
N ARG A 81 22.27 -3.94 0.92
CA ARG A 81 21.64 -5.05 1.64
C ARG A 81 20.14 -5.14 1.36
N ALA A 82 19.46 -4.00 1.28
CA ALA A 82 18.04 -3.97 0.95
C ALA A 82 17.79 -4.41 -0.49
N ASN A 83 18.49 -3.82 -1.46
CA ASN A 83 18.35 -4.09 -2.88
C ASN A 83 18.67 -5.55 -3.21
N ALA A 84 19.65 -6.16 -2.53
CA ALA A 84 19.98 -7.58 -2.70
C ALA A 84 18.83 -8.54 -2.33
N THR A 85 17.77 -8.08 -1.67
CA THR A 85 16.58 -8.89 -1.35
C THR A 85 15.45 -8.76 -2.36
N MET A 86 15.46 -7.73 -3.21
CA MET A 86 14.33 -7.33 -4.04
C MET A 86 14.57 -7.67 -5.51
N ALA A 87 13.62 -8.39 -6.10
CA ALA A 87 13.54 -8.58 -7.55
C ALA A 87 12.83 -7.41 -8.24
N ASP A 88 11.81 -6.84 -7.59
CA ASP A 88 11.08 -5.67 -8.05
C ASP A 88 10.59 -4.82 -6.86
N SER A 89 10.72 -3.50 -7.00
CA SER A 89 10.26 -2.51 -6.01
C SER A 89 9.37 -1.42 -6.61
N ASP A 90 9.05 -1.53 -7.91
CA ASP A 90 8.43 -0.48 -8.70
C ASP A 90 6.89 -0.62 -8.78
N ASP A 91 6.37 -1.76 -8.32
CA ASP A 91 4.94 -1.96 -8.11
C ASP A 91 4.42 -1.09 -6.96
N VAL A 92 4.02 0.13 -7.33
CA VAL A 92 3.55 1.16 -6.40
C VAL A 92 2.30 1.83 -6.94
N LEU A 93 1.23 1.83 -6.14
CA LEU A 93 0.04 2.65 -6.37
C LEU A 93 0.19 3.99 -5.66
N LEU A 94 0.09 5.09 -6.40
CA LEU A 94 0.02 6.45 -5.85
C LEU A 94 -1.44 6.82 -5.62
N LEU A 95 -1.77 7.19 -4.38
CA LEU A 95 -3.14 7.26 -3.89
C LEU A 95 -3.39 8.56 -3.11
N ARG A 96 -4.66 8.96 -3.03
CA ARG A 96 -5.22 9.86 -2.02
C ARG A 96 -6.02 9.05 -1.01
N GLY A 97 -5.84 9.34 0.28
CA GLY A 97 -6.65 8.75 1.33
C GLY A 97 -6.11 9.04 2.73
N PRO A 98 -6.66 8.34 3.75
CA PRO A 98 -6.28 8.53 5.15
C PRO A 98 -4.99 7.79 5.55
N GLY A 99 -4.37 7.03 4.64
CA GLY A 99 -3.34 6.07 5.01
C GLY A 99 -3.94 4.84 5.71
N PHE A 100 -3.10 3.92 6.14
CA PHE A 100 -3.51 2.78 6.97
C PHE A 100 -2.32 2.30 7.78
N ALA A 101 -2.54 1.97 9.05
CA ALA A 101 -1.58 1.32 9.91
C ALA A 101 -2.31 0.26 10.74
N ALA A 102 -1.81 -0.97 10.72
CA ALA A 102 -2.30 -2.03 11.59
C ALA A 102 -1.55 -1.96 12.94
N ARG A 103 -2.26 -2.27 14.03
CA ARG A 103 -1.62 -2.38 15.35
C ARG A 103 -0.75 -3.64 15.39
N ALA A 104 0.38 -3.57 16.08
CA ALA A 104 1.17 -4.75 16.41
C ALA A 104 0.28 -5.80 17.10
N GLY A 105 0.37 -7.06 16.65
CA GLY A 105 -0.46 -8.16 17.15
C GLY A 105 -1.93 -8.14 16.70
N ALA A 106 -2.34 -7.22 15.82
CA ALA A 106 -3.64 -7.29 15.18
C ALA A 106 -3.72 -8.51 14.24
N GLY A 107 -4.93 -9.06 14.08
CA GLY A 107 -5.18 -10.13 13.12
C GLY A 107 -4.93 -9.69 11.67
N PRO A 108 -5.00 -10.64 10.71
CA PRO A 108 -4.87 -10.34 9.29
C PRO A 108 -5.83 -9.23 8.83
N VAL A 109 -5.44 -8.53 7.78
CA VAL A 109 -6.25 -7.54 7.09
C VAL A 109 -6.32 -7.90 5.61
N THR A 110 -7.43 -7.58 4.95
CA THR A 110 -7.53 -7.71 3.49
C THR A 110 -7.56 -6.34 2.84
N VAL A 111 -6.72 -6.15 1.82
CA VAL A 111 -6.84 -5.03 0.88
C VAL A 111 -7.64 -5.51 -0.32
N THR A 112 -8.75 -4.85 -0.61
CA THR A 112 -9.47 -5.05 -1.86
C THR A 112 -9.15 -3.91 -2.80
N ILE A 113 -8.67 -4.23 -4.00
CA ILE A 113 -8.30 -3.26 -5.04
C ILE A 113 -9.22 -3.47 -6.23
N CYS A 114 -10.02 -2.45 -6.54
CA CYS A 114 -10.91 -2.44 -7.68
C CYS A 114 -10.38 -1.49 -8.76
N HIS A 115 -10.60 -1.84 -10.03
CA HIS A 115 -10.26 -1.02 -11.20
C HIS A 115 -11.55 -0.55 -11.88
N PRO A 116 -12.11 0.60 -11.47
CA PRO A 116 -13.39 1.08 -11.99
C PRO A 116 -13.37 1.24 -13.51
N ALA A 117 -14.49 0.91 -14.15
CA ALA A 117 -14.71 1.20 -15.56
C ALA A 117 -14.97 2.69 -15.80
N ASP A 118 -15.55 3.38 -14.82
CA ASP A 118 -15.85 4.81 -14.88
C ASP A 118 -15.93 5.44 -13.47
N PRO A 119 -15.93 6.78 -13.36
CA PRO A 119 -15.94 7.49 -12.07
C PRO A 119 -17.17 7.25 -11.17
N SER A 120 -18.28 6.73 -11.70
CA SER A 120 -19.50 6.50 -10.92
C SER A 120 -19.35 5.40 -9.86
N PHE A 121 -18.34 4.54 -9.99
CA PHE A 121 -18.09 3.45 -9.04
C PHE A 121 -17.85 3.95 -7.62
N GLU A 122 -17.23 5.11 -7.42
CA GLU A 122 -17.04 5.67 -6.08
C GLU A 122 -18.38 5.97 -5.39
N GLY A 123 -19.34 6.51 -6.15
CA GLY A 123 -20.71 6.70 -5.66
C GLY A 123 -21.43 5.38 -5.38
N HIS A 124 -21.19 4.35 -6.20
CA HIS A 124 -21.71 3.00 -5.95
C HIS A 124 -21.09 2.38 -4.69
N PHE A 125 -19.79 2.54 -4.49
CA PHE A 125 -19.09 2.07 -3.30
C PHE A 125 -19.71 2.68 -2.04
N GLU A 126 -19.86 4.00 -1.99
CA GLU A 126 -20.39 4.68 -0.79
C GLU A 126 -21.86 4.36 -0.52
N ARG A 127 -22.72 4.30 -1.55
CA ARG A 127 -24.15 4.08 -1.37
C ARG A 127 -24.55 2.61 -1.21
N SER A 128 -23.76 1.69 -1.75
CA SER A 128 -24.15 0.27 -1.86
C SER A 128 -23.14 -0.68 -1.23
N LEU A 129 -21.85 -0.56 -1.53
CA LEU A 129 -20.85 -1.52 -1.01
C LEU A 129 -20.52 -1.28 0.45
N ARG A 130 -20.19 -0.04 0.85
CA ARG A 130 -19.82 0.28 2.23
C ARG A 130 -20.90 -0.15 3.25
N PRO A 131 -22.21 0.14 3.05
CA PRO A 131 -23.24 -0.34 3.98
C PRO A 131 -23.36 -1.87 4.02
N ARG A 132 -23.24 -2.55 2.87
CA ARG A 132 -23.32 -4.02 2.78
C ARG A 132 -22.15 -4.69 3.49
N LEU A 133 -20.94 -4.17 3.28
CA LEU A 133 -19.72 -4.63 3.96
C LEU A 133 -19.82 -4.46 5.48
N ALA A 134 -20.32 -3.30 5.93
CA ALA A 134 -20.55 -3.06 7.35
C ALA A 134 -21.60 -4.01 7.94
N ALA A 135 -22.73 -4.22 7.25
CA ALA A 135 -23.77 -5.15 7.68
C ALA A 135 -23.30 -6.62 7.72
N ALA A 136 -22.31 -6.97 6.87
CA ALA A 136 -21.67 -8.27 6.85
C ALA A 136 -20.56 -8.43 7.91
N GLY A 137 -20.31 -7.42 8.75
CA GLY A 137 -19.28 -7.47 9.80
C GLY A 137 -17.86 -7.14 9.35
N SER A 138 -17.68 -6.67 8.12
CA SER A 138 -16.38 -6.28 7.55
C SER A 138 -16.37 -4.82 7.08
N PRO A 139 -16.63 -3.84 7.97
CA PRO A 139 -16.66 -2.44 7.57
C PRO A 139 -15.30 -1.97 7.02
N PRO A 140 -15.26 -1.24 5.90
CA PRO A 140 -14.03 -0.64 5.40
C PRO A 140 -13.43 0.33 6.43
N THR A 141 -12.17 0.12 6.81
CA THR A 141 -11.47 0.90 7.84
C THR A 141 -10.65 2.06 7.28
N ALA A 142 -10.15 1.90 6.06
CA ALA A 142 -9.52 2.95 5.28
C ALA A 142 -9.85 2.76 3.80
N VAL A 143 -10.16 3.85 3.11
CA VAL A 143 -10.52 3.85 1.69
C VAL A 143 -9.64 4.87 0.97
N HIS A 144 -9.10 4.46 -0.17
CA HIS A 144 -8.18 5.25 -0.97
C HIS A 144 -8.58 5.22 -2.43
N ARG A 145 -8.17 6.27 -3.15
CA ARG A 145 -8.39 6.45 -4.58
C ARG A 145 -7.07 6.79 -5.25
N THR A 146 -6.88 6.46 -6.53
CA THR A 146 -5.73 6.94 -7.31
C THR A 146 -5.49 8.45 -7.14
N GLU A 147 -4.23 8.82 -6.97
CA GLU A 147 -3.74 10.18 -7.19
C GLU A 147 -3.25 10.28 -8.63
N HIS A 148 -3.80 11.23 -9.39
CA HIS A 148 -3.47 11.43 -10.81
C HIS A 148 -2.34 12.45 -11.04
N ALA A 149 -1.82 13.08 -9.99
CA ALA A 149 -0.65 13.94 -10.09
C ALA A 149 0.56 13.16 -10.65
N PRO A 150 1.40 13.80 -11.48
CA PRO A 150 2.59 13.15 -12.01
C PRO A 150 3.57 12.77 -10.90
N ASN A 151 4.35 11.71 -11.13
CA ASN A 151 5.41 11.32 -10.20
C ASN A 151 6.51 12.38 -10.17
N THR A 152 6.65 13.07 -9.04
CA THR A 152 7.68 14.09 -8.80
C THR A 152 9.04 13.52 -8.39
N PHE A 153 9.18 12.21 -8.24
CA PHE A 153 10.43 11.55 -7.85
C PHE A 153 10.74 10.35 -8.77
N PRO A 154 11.30 10.59 -9.98
CA PRO A 154 11.44 9.56 -11.02
C PRO A 154 12.29 8.35 -10.64
N ALA A 155 13.22 8.50 -9.69
CA ALA A 155 14.06 7.40 -9.19
C ALA A 155 13.25 6.32 -8.45
N LEU A 156 11.99 6.59 -8.10
CA LEU A 156 11.05 5.61 -7.57
C LEU A 156 9.80 5.62 -8.45
N PRO A 157 9.74 4.72 -9.45
CA PRO A 157 8.58 4.61 -10.31
C PRO A 157 7.29 4.32 -9.52
N VAL A 158 6.17 4.73 -10.11
CA VAL A 158 4.83 4.37 -9.66
C VAL A 158 4.05 3.91 -10.89
N ARG A 159 3.08 3.02 -10.70
CA ARG A 159 2.20 2.56 -11.77
C ARG A 159 1.49 3.77 -12.40
N THR A 160 1.48 3.83 -13.72
CA THR A 160 0.79 4.87 -14.50
C THR A 160 -0.35 4.26 -15.31
N GLY A 161 -1.34 5.08 -15.67
CA GLY A 161 -2.51 4.63 -16.44
C GLY A 161 -3.48 3.74 -15.67
N GLU A 162 -3.25 3.50 -14.38
CA GLU A 162 -4.20 2.80 -13.52
C GLU A 162 -5.12 3.77 -12.79
N ASP A 163 -6.38 3.38 -12.66
CA ASP A 163 -7.37 4.09 -11.89
C ASP A 163 -8.00 3.09 -10.90
N VAL A 164 -7.78 3.29 -9.59
CA VAL A 164 -8.14 2.32 -8.55
C VAL A 164 -8.92 2.96 -7.40
N LEU A 165 -9.91 2.22 -6.91
CA LEU A 165 -10.51 2.45 -5.60
C LEU A 165 -10.18 1.22 -4.75
N LEU A 166 -9.55 1.43 -3.60
CA LEU A 166 -9.17 0.35 -2.71
C LEU A 166 -9.56 0.62 -1.28
N TRP A 167 -9.71 -0.45 -0.50
CA TRP A 167 -10.01 -0.35 0.92
C TRP A 167 -9.47 -1.51 1.74
N PHE A 168 -9.39 -1.26 3.05
CA PHE A 168 -8.92 -2.23 4.06
C PHE A 168 -10.09 -2.75 4.88
N THR A 169 -10.18 -4.07 5.06
CA THR A 169 -11.07 -4.75 6.02
C THR A 169 -10.26 -5.63 6.97
N ALA A 170 -10.79 -5.87 8.17
CA ALA A 170 -10.20 -6.85 9.07
C ALA A 170 -10.54 -8.28 8.62
N GLY A 171 -9.60 -9.21 8.82
CA GLY A 171 -9.76 -10.63 8.52
C GLY A 171 -9.68 -10.96 7.04
N GLU A 172 -10.46 -11.97 6.66
CA GLU A 172 -10.52 -12.53 5.31
C GLU A 172 -11.14 -11.56 4.29
N ALA A 173 -10.97 -11.91 3.01
CA ALA A 173 -11.57 -11.18 1.92
C ALA A 173 -13.10 -11.15 2.07
N PRO A 174 -13.73 -9.96 2.03
CA PRO A 174 -15.17 -9.87 2.15
C PRO A 174 -15.84 -10.48 0.92
N LEU A 175 -17.01 -11.09 1.12
CA LEU A 175 -17.85 -11.51 0.00
C LEU A 175 -18.41 -10.26 -0.69
N LEU A 176 -18.02 -10.07 -1.95
CA LEU A 176 -18.50 -8.98 -2.78
C LEU A 176 -19.67 -9.45 -3.65
N PRO A 177 -20.65 -8.57 -3.94
CA PRO A 177 -21.59 -8.83 -5.01
C PRO A 177 -20.86 -8.90 -6.37
N ASP A 178 -21.56 -9.30 -7.43
CA ASP A 178 -21.01 -9.18 -8.77
C ASP A 178 -20.76 -7.69 -9.12
N LEU A 179 -19.52 -7.37 -9.43
CA LEU A 179 -19.05 -6.04 -9.81
C LEU A 179 -18.60 -5.96 -11.27
N SER A 180 -18.83 -7.00 -12.07
CA SER A 180 -18.38 -7.08 -13.46
C SER A 180 -18.91 -5.93 -14.33
N ALA A 181 -20.11 -5.42 -14.05
CA ALA A 181 -20.67 -4.26 -14.73
C ALA A 181 -19.99 -2.92 -14.37
N HIS A 182 -19.22 -2.88 -13.28
CA HIS A 182 -18.61 -1.67 -12.74
C HIS A 182 -17.09 -1.62 -12.89
N LEU A 183 -16.43 -2.76 -13.12
CA LEU A 183 -14.99 -2.90 -13.09
C LEU A 183 -14.45 -3.41 -14.42
N THR A 184 -13.27 -2.96 -14.80
CA THR A 184 -12.57 -3.40 -16.01
C THR A 184 -11.96 -4.80 -15.86
N ARG A 185 -11.76 -5.26 -14.62
CA ARG A 185 -11.24 -6.57 -14.25
C ARG A 185 -11.76 -6.99 -12.87
N PRO A 186 -11.71 -8.29 -12.52
CA PRO A 186 -12.09 -8.75 -11.19
C PRO A 186 -11.32 -8.02 -10.08
N PRO A 187 -11.95 -7.78 -8.91
CA PRO A 187 -11.25 -7.24 -7.75
C PRO A 187 -10.03 -8.09 -7.39
N GLN A 188 -8.93 -7.42 -7.07
CA GLN A 188 -7.76 -8.07 -6.47
C GLN A 188 -7.88 -8.03 -4.95
N HIS A 189 -7.52 -9.12 -4.29
CA HIS A 189 -7.43 -9.20 -2.84
C HIS A 189 -5.99 -9.48 -2.42
N LEU A 190 -5.50 -8.73 -1.43
CA LEU A 190 -4.24 -9.01 -0.74
C LEU A 190 -4.58 -9.38 0.71
N ARG A 191 -4.29 -10.61 1.13
CA ARG A 191 -4.45 -11.06 2.52
C ARG A 191 -3.15 -10.82 3.26
N LEU A 192 -3.17 -9.87 4.18
CA LEU A 192 -1.97 -9.26 4.75
C LEU A 192 -1.89 -9.50 6.25
N ALA A 193 -0.78 -10.06 6.71
CA ALA A 193 -0.46 -10.18 8.13
C ALA A 193 0.45 -9.00 8.56
N PRO A 194 0.04 -8.16 9.53
CA PRO A 194 0.85 -7.05 10.02
C PRO A 194 2.22 -7.49 10.54
N VAL A 195 3.23 -6.64 10.35
CA VAL A 195 4.56 -6.80 10.95
C VAL A 195 4.96 -5.55 11.74
N GLY A 196 5.74 -5.77 12.79
CA GLY A 196 6.04 -4.79 13.84
C GLY A 196 5.56 -5.29 15.19
#